data_AF-X1CHS4-F1
#
_entry.id   AF-X1CHS4-F1
#
_cell.length_a   1.000
_cell.length_b   1.000
_cell.length_c   1.000
_cell.angle_alpha   90.00
_cell.angle_beta   90.00
_cell.angle_gamma   90.00
#
_symmetry.space_group_name_H-M   'P 1'
#
loop_
_entity.id
_entity.type
_entity.pdbx_description
1 polymer ?
#
loop_
_entity_poly.entity_id
_entity_poly.type
_entity_poly.pdbx_seq_one_letter_code
_entity_poly.pdbx_strand_id
1 'polypeptide(L)'
;MEAGDTLYHTFIIPEWEYCQTKWFTFRGEVDDILSPSVGPIFEHHHSGGIENAIILRPNAKGILCTIPREIGDPCPDHWKNIDEEISDEGETQLNRSPVEWYGWAYDFFLLQSMPTIELPIIGVWLTVRARRVGGVINSKMLRTGIRTYGTTYWKTPRWHVTQDWKNYSFSRPSNPYTHLPWTYQEINDLEIAV
;
A
#
# COMPACT_ATOMS: atom_id res chain seq x y z
N MET A 1 14.86 -6.31 45.29
CA MET A 1 13.89 -5.52 44.50
C MET A 1 13.47 -4.39 45.40
N GLU A 2 14.04 -3.21 45.15
CA GLU A 2 13.75 -2.01 45.90
C GLU A 2 12.37 -1.46 45.48
N ALA A 3 11.77 -0.63 46.33
CA ALA A 3 10.50 -0.01 46.01
C ALA A 3 10.67 0.95 44.82
N GLY A 4 10.17 0.57 43.64
CA GLY A 4 10.30 1.34 42.40
C GLY A 4 10.91 0.58 41.24
N ASP A 5 11.49 -0.60 41.48
CA ASP A 5 12.03 -1.46 40.42
C ASP A 5 10.90 -1.93 39.49
N THR A 6 11.02 -1.65 38.19
CA THR A 6 10.15 -2.22 37.16
C THR A 6 10.97 -3.09 36.21
N LEU A 7 10.44 -4.26 35.87
CA LEU A 7 11.06 -5.17 34.88
C LEU A 7 10.89 -4.66 33.43
N TYR A 8 10.03 -3.66 33.23
CA TYR A 8 9.65 -3.16 31.92
C TYR A 8 9.57 -1.64 31.93
N HIS A 9 10.29 -1.01 31.00
CA HIS A 9 10.20 0.42 30.74
C HIS A 9 9.72 0.62 29.29
N THR A 10 8.72 1.46 29.11
CA THR A 10 8.23 1.86 27.78
C THR A 10 8.65 3.31 27.53
N PHE A 11 9.33 3.54 26.41
CA PHE A 11 9.70 4.87 25.96
C PHE A 11 8.88 5.23 24.73
N ILE A 12 8.21 6.38 24.77
CA ILE A 12 7.57 6.97 23.59
C ILE A 12 8.52 8.03 23.08
N ILE A 13 9.00 7.86 21.85
CA ILE A 13 9.87 8.83 21.19
C ILE A 13 9.06 9.44 20.06
N PRO A 14 8.49 10.64 20.24
CA PRO A 14 7.78 11.32 19.17
C PRO A 14 8.76 11.73 18.06
N GLU A 15 8.25 11.84 16.83
CA GLU A 15 8.94 12.51 15.71
C GLU A 15 10.27 11.83 15.27
N TRP A 16 10.15 10.68 14.59
CA TRP A 16 11.27 10.12 13.83
C TRP A 16 11.20 10.59 12.38
N GLU A 17 12.28 11.15 11.84
CA GLU A 17 12.35 11.45 10.41
C GLU A 17 12.64 10.18 9.58
N TYR A 18 12.40 10.26 8.27
CA TYR A 18 12.57 9.15 7.33
C TYR A 18 13.99 8.58 7.35
N CYS A 19 14.08 7.24 7.40
CA CYS A 19 15.35 6.51 7.38
C CYS A 19 16.36 6.91 8.46
N GLN A 20 15.90 7.44 9.59
CA GLN A 20 16.78 7.74 10.71
C GLN A 20 17.13 6.47 11.49
N THR A 21 18.41 6.30 11.79
CA THR A 21 18.88 5.38 12.81
C THR A 21 19.25 6.19 14.05
N LYS A 22 18.63 5.86 15.19
CA LYS A 22 18.99 6.45 16.48
C LYS A 22 19.56 5.37 17.39
N TRP A 23 20.55 5.78 18.18
CA TRP A 23 21.22 4.95 19.17
C TRP A 23 20.81 5.43 20.55
N PHE A 24 20.40 4.51 21.41
CA PHE A 24 19.93 4.81 22.75
C PHE A 24 20.95 4.37 23.79
N THR A 25 21.23 5.26 24.73
CA THR A 25 22.05 5.00 25.92
C THR A 25 21.20 5.24 27.16
N PHE A 26 21.44 4.47 28.22
CA PHE A 26 20.88 4.77 29.53
C PHE A 26 21.93 5.49 30.37
N ARG A 27 21.47 6.36 31.25
CA ARG A 27 22.28 6.96 32.30
C ARG A 27 21.64 6.64 33.64
N GLY A 28 22.44 6.14 34.57
CA GLY A 28 22.10 6.03 35.97
C GLY A 28 22.89 7.05 36.78
N GLU A 29 22.49 7.25 38.03
CA GLU A 29 23.24 8.02 39.01
C GLU A 29 23.72 7.07 40.11
N VAL A 30 25.00 7.13 40.44
CA VAL A 30 25.62 6.33 41.51
C VAL A 30 26.39 7.31 42.39
N ASP A 31 26.03 7.39 43.67
CA ASP A 31 26.64 8.31 44.64
C ASP A 31 26.70 9.77 44.14
N ASP A 32 25.57 10.26 43.60
CA ASP A 32 25.42 11.61 43.01
C ASP A 32 26.31 11.88 41.77
N ILE A 33 26.84 10.82 41.15
CA ILE A 33 27.64 10.89 39.93
C ILE A 33 26.89 10.24 38.78
N LEU A 34 26.66 11.00 37.71
CA LEU A 34 26.10 10.48 36.46
C LEU A 34 27.05 9.46 35.84
N SER A 35 26.55 8.23 35.69
CA SER A 35 27.24 7.12 35.05
C SER A 35 26.52 6.74 33.75
N PRO A 36 27.04 7.13 32.57
CA PRO A 36 26.45 6.71 31.31
C PRO A 36 26.74 5.23 31.06
N SER A 37 25.89 4.58 30.26
CA SER A 37 26.21 3.27 29.72
C SER A 37 27.51 3.31 28.92
N VAL A 38 28.31 2.24 29.01
CA VAL A 38 29.62 2.12 28.32
C VAL A 38 29.52 2.02 26.78
N GLY A 39 28.32 2.22 26.22
CA GLY A 39 28.02 2.19 24.79
C GLY A 39 26.52 2.29 24.52
N PRO A 40 26.11 2.36 23.24
CA PRO A 40 24.71 2.29 22.89
C PRO A 40 24.14 0.91 23.23
N ILE A 41 23.04 0.92 23.96
CA ILE A 41 22.36 -0.30 24.45
C ILE A 41 21.32 -0.76 23.44
N PHE A 42 20.70 0.16 22.70
CA PHE A 42 19.76 -0.17 21.64
C PHE A 42 20.05 0.62 20.38
N GLU A 43 19.92 -0.06 19.25
CA GLU A 43 19.81 0.54 17.92
C GLU A 43 18.37 0.40 17.46
N HIS A 44 17.77 1.47 16.98
CA HIS A 44 16.53 1.38 16.22
C HIS A 44 16.69 2.16 14.92
N HIS A 45 16.50 1.46 13.81
CA HIS A 45 16.31 2.08 12.51
C HIS A 45 14.82 2.24 12.30
N HIS A 46 14.34 3.48 12.34
CA HIS A 46 13.00 3.77 11.90
C HIS A 46 13.05 3.86 10.38
N SER A 47 12.46 2.87 9.72
CA SER A 47 12.35 2.83 8.26
C SER A 47 11.49 3.97 7.69
N GLY A 48 10.98 4.88 8.52
CA GLY A 48 9.92 5.81 8.18
C GLY A 48 8.64 5.00 8.02
N GLY A 49 8.07 4.55 9.14
CA GLY A 49 6.79 3.84 9.12
C GLY A 49 5.78 4.56 8.22
N ILE A 50 4.75 3.83 7.79
CA ILE A 50 3.71 4.22 6.81
C ILE A 50 2.96 5.52 7.19
N GLU A 51 3.32 6.18 8.29
CA GLU A 51 2.79 7.45 8.81
C GLU A 51 2.91 8.63 7.83
N ASN A 52 3.80 8.54 6.81
CA ASN A 52 3.87 9.52 5.72
C ASN A 52 3.30 9.02 4.38
N ALA A 53 2.67 7.84 4.35
CA ALA A 53 1.99 7.37 3.16
C ALA A 53 0.57 7.93 3.10
N ILE A 54 0.27 8.63 2.03
CA ILE A 54 -1.10 9.01 1.71
C ILE A 54 -1.76 7.83 1.00
N ILE A 55 -2.87 7.34 1.55
CA ILE A 55 -3.68 6.31 0.92
C ILE A 55 -4.71 7.01 0.03
N LEU A 56 -4.61 6.79 -1.28
CA LEU A 56 -5.61 7.21 -2.25
C LEU A 56 -6.42 6.00 -2.67
N ARG A 57 -7.74 6.08 -2.52
CA ARG A 57 -8.67 5.01 -2.89
C ARG A 57 -9.33 5.31 -4.24
N PRO A 58 -9.79 4.29 -4.99
CA PRO A 58 -10.73 4.48 -6.08
C PRO A 58 -11.90 5.36 -5.65
N ASN A 59 -12.33 6.31 -6.47
CA ASN A 59 -13.51 7.13 -6.19
C ASN A 59 -14.38 7.41 -7.42
N ALA A 60 -13.94 6.96 -8.59
CA ALA A 60 -14.67 7.10 -9.82
C ALA A 60 -14.20 6.06 -10.84
N LYS A 61 -15.02 5.85 -11.87
CA LYS A 61 -14.64 5.05 -13.03
C LYS A 61 -13.44 5.67 -13.75
N GLY A 62 -12.52 4.82 -14.20
CA GLY A 62 -11.48 5.17 -15.16
C GLY A 62 -11.92 4.94 -16.59
N ILE A 63 -10.95 4.70 -17.47
CA ILE A 63 -11.19 4.60 -18.92
C ILE A 63 -11.93 3.33 -19.36
N LEU A 64 -11.86 2.24 -18.59
CA LEU A 64 -12.56 0.98 -18.91
C LEU A 64 -13.31 0.43 -17.71
N CYS A 65 -14.37 -0.30 -18.05
CA CYS A 65 -15.21 -1.06 -17.15
C CYS A 65 -15.67 -2.32 -17.91
N THR A 66 -14.86 -3.38 -17.83
CA THR A 66 -14.98 -4.61 -18.61
C THR A 66 -15.01 -5.88 -17.76
N ILE A 67 -14.77 -5.80 -16.44
CA ILE A 67 -14.93 -6.97 -15.56
C ILE A 67 -16.42 -7.35 -15.55
N PRO A 68 -16.78 -8.58 -15.95
CA PRO A 68 -18.17 -8.91 -16.27
C PRO A 68 -19.01 -9.39 -15.08
N ARG A 69 -18.40 -9.55 -13.91
CA ARG A 69 -19.09 -10.05 -12.72
C ARG A 69 -18.65 -9.28 -11.48
N GLU A 70 -19.66 -8.86 -10.74
CA GLU A 70 -19.54 -8.07 -9.53
C GLU A 70 -20.42 -8.65 -8.42
N ILE A 71 -20.06 -8.35 -7.19
CA ILE A 71 -20.97 -8.35 -6.05
C ILE A 71 -20.91 -6.92 -5.50
N GLY A 72 -22.05 -6.24 -5.45
CA GLY A 72 -22.14 -4.81 -5.14
C GLY A 72 -22.73 -4.02 -6.31
N ASP A 73 -22.19 -2.83 -6.56
CA ASP A 73 -22.66 -1.91 -7.60
C ASP A 73 -22.21 -2.36 -9.00
N PRO A 74 -23.08 -2.29 -10.02
CA PRO A 74 -22.73 -2.65 -11.38
C PRO A 74 -21.92 -1.55 -12.07
N CYS A 75 -21.30 -1.91 -13.19
CA CYS A 75 -20.66 -0.95 -14.09
C CYS A 75 -21.63 0.20 -14.45
N PRO A 76 -21.22 1.48 -14.39
CA PRO A 76 -19.84 1.99 -14.29
C PRO A 76 -19.31 2.20 -12.85
N ASP A 77 -20.03 1.76 -11.83
CA ASP A 77 -19.75 2.07 -10.43
C ASP A 77 -18.91 1.02 -9.70
N HIS A 78 -18.19 0.17 -10.45
CA HIS A 78 -17.31 -0.86 -9.88
C HIS A 78 -16.27 -0.35 -8.88
N TRP A 79 -15.94 0.94 -8.92
CA TRP A 79 -15.05 1.56 -7.93
C TRP A 79 -15.58 1.46 -6.50
N LYS A 80 -16.91 1.47 -6.30
CA LYS A 80 -17.58 1.33 -4.99
C LYS A 80 -17.45 -0.08 -4.39
N ASN A 81 -17.04 -1.06 -5.21
CA ASN A 81 -16.85 -2.45 -4.77
C ASN A 81 -15.40 -2.72 -4.33
N ILE A 82 -14.51 -1.73 -4.44
CA ILE A 82 -13.06 -1.88 -4.19
C ILE A 82 -12.44 -0.66 -3.49
N ASP A 83 -13.23 0.34 -3.07
CA ASP A 83 -12.79 1.55 -2.37
C ASP A 83 -12.78 1.38 -0.84
N GLU A 84 -12.61 0.14 -0.38
CA GLU A 84 -12.71 -0.24 1.02
C GLU A 84 -11.64 0.42 1.89
N GLU A 85 -12.06 1.01 3.02
CA GLU A 85 -11.14 1.42 4.08
C GLU A 85 -10.69 0.23 4.92
N ILE A 86 -11.64 -0.64 5.23
CA ILE A 86 -11.45 -1.91 5.93
C ILE A 86 -12.05 -2.98 5.02
N SER A 87 -11.26 -4.00 4.71
CA SER A 87 -11.69 -5.14 3.91
C SER A 87 -12.95 -5.78 4.48
N ASP A 88 -13.97 -5.97 3.64
CA ASP A 88 -15.21 -6.68 3.93
C ASP A 88 -15.10 -8.20 3.68
N GLU A 89 -13.93 -8.68 3.26
CA GLU A 89 -13.64 -10.10 2.96
C GLU A 89 -14.48 -10.67 1.80
N GLY A 90 -14.91 -9.80 0.87
CA GLY A 90 -15.60 -10.13 -0.37
C GLY A 90 -17.12 -10.03 -0.29
N GLU A 91 -17.67 -9.25 0.64
CA GLU A 91 -19.08 -8.84 0.61
C GLU A 91 -19.33 -7.99 -0.64
N THR A 92 -18.39 -7.12 -0.99
CA THR A 92 -18.28 -6.46 -2.29
C THR A 92 -17.00 -6.93 -3.01
N GLN A 93 -17.10 -7.19 -4.31
CA GLN A 93 -15.94 -7.65 -5.08
C GLN A 93 -16.18 -7.59 -6.59
N LEU A 94 -15.06 -7.49 -7.32
CA LEU A 94 -15.01 -7.71 -8.75
C LEU A 94 -14.43 -9.10 -9.03
N ASN A 95 -15.03 -9.83 -9.96
CA ASN A 95 -14.60 -11.18 -10.29
C ASN A 95 -14.67 -11.41 -11.80
N ARG A 96 -13.70 -12.15 -12.31
CA ARG A 96 -13.78 -12.70 -13.65
C ARG A 96 -14.56 -14.01 -13.62
N SER A 97 -15.70 -14.07 -14.33
CA SER A 97 -16.41 -15.34 -14.54
C SER A 97 -15.52 -16.35 -15.27
N PRO A 98 -15.41 -17.61 -14.81
CA PRO A 98 -14.58 -18.62 -15.44
C PRO A 98 -15.15 -19.16 -16.77
N VAL A 99 -16.41 -18.87 -17.10
CA VAL A 99 -17.15 -19.61 -18.14
C VAL A 99 -17.30 -18.84 -19.45
N GLU A 100 -17.23 -17.51 -19.43
CA GLU A 100 -17.80 -16.75 -20.55
C GLU A 100 -16.77 -16.14 -21.51
N TRP A 101 -15.50 -15.95 -21.11
CA TRP A 101 -14.54 -15.24 -21.97
C TRP A 101 -13.10 -15.75 -21.78
N TYR A 102 -12.53 -16.31 -22.86
CA TYR A 102 -11.10 -16.59 -22.97
C TYR A 102 -10.32 -15.27 -23.15
N GLY A 103 -10.14 -14.51 -22.06
CA GLY A 103 -9.45 -13.23 -22.13
C GLY A 103 -9.17 -12.60 -20.77
N TRP A 104 -8.30 -11.59 -20.77
CA TRP A 104 -8.17 -10.70 -19.61
C TRP A 104 -9.36 -9.75 -19.59
N ALA A 105 -9.95 -9.57 -18.41
CA ALA A 105 -10.84 -8.46 -18.12
C ALA A 105 -10.15 -7.58 -17.09
N TYR A 106 -10.31 -6.27 -17.22
CA TYR A 106 -9.72 -5.31 -16.32
C TYR A 106 -10.52 -4.02 -16.36
N ASP A 107 -10.56 -3.38 -15.22
CA ASP A 107 -11.15 -2.06 -15.07
C ASP A 107 -10.06 -1.06 -14.76
N PHE A 108 -10.32 0.20 -15.08
CA PHE A 108 -9.50 1.29 -14.61
C PHE A 108 -10.31 2.14 -13.66
N PHE A 109 -9.62 2.72 -12.68
CA PHE A 109 -10.22 3.53 -11.63
C PHE A 109 -9.44 4.81 -11.47
N LEU A 110 -10.17 5.92 -11.41
CA LEU A 110 -9.62 7.19 -10.95
C LEU A 110 -9.51 7.15 -9.43
N LEU A 111 -8.49 7.83 -8.93
CA LEU A 111 -8.21 7.93 -7.51
C LEU A 111 -8.73 9.24 -6.94
N GLN A 112 -8.94 9.24 -5.62
CA GLN A 112 -9.07 10.46 -4.85
C GLN A 112 -7.90 11.41 -5.14
N SER A 113 -8.20 12.71 -5.20
CA SER A 113 -7.17 13.73 -5.34
C SER A 113 -6.27 13.73 -4.11
N MET A 114 -4.97 13.90 -4.35
CA MET A 114 -4.00 14.02 -3.27
C MET A 114 -4.26 15.30 -2.47
N PRO A 115 -4.21 15.27 -1.13
CA PRO A 115 -4.19 16.48 -0.33
C PRO A 115 -2.95 17.31 -0.67
N THR A 116 -3.07 18.63 -0.58
CA THR A 116 -1.92 19.53 -0.73
C THR A 116 -0.92 19.28 0.40
N ILE A 117 0.23 18.74 0.03
CA ILE A 117 1.39 18.56 0.92
C ILE A 117 2.61 19.19 0.23
N GLU A 118 3.62 19.60 0.99
CA GLU A 118 4.86 20.21 0.45
C GLU A 118 6.04 19.21 0.41
N LEU A 119 5.76 17.91 0.49
CA LEU A 119 6.80 16.88 0.56
C LEU A 119 6.98 16.14 -0.77
N PRO A 120 8.22 15.93 -1.23
CA PRO A 120 8.48 15.23 -2.49
C PRO A 120 7.92 13.81 -2.47
N ILE A 121 7.37 13.37 -3.61
CA ILE A 121 6.83 12.02 -3.77
C ILE A 121 7.96 11.06 -4.12
N ILE A 122 8.30 10.17 -3.18
CA ILE A 122 9.39 9.19 -3.33
C ILE A 122 8.99 7.92 -4.10
N GLY A 123 7.68 7.74 -4.31
CA GLY A 123 7.16 6.60 -5.06
C GLY A 123 5.66 6.43 -4.93
N VAL A 124 5.14 5.52 -5.75
CA VAL A 124 3.74 5.06 -5.71
C VAL A 124 3.72 3.58 -5.38
N TRP A 125 2.86 3.18 -4.47
CA TRP A 125 2.60 1.78 -4.15
C TRP A 125 1.15 1.46 -4.51
N LEU A 126 0.95 0.52 -5.42
CA LEU A 126 -0.37 -0.04 -5.67
C LEU A 126 -0.54 -1.30 -4.84
N THR A 127 -1.56 -1.33 -4.00
CA THR A 127 -1.96 -2.51 -3.22
C THR A 127 -3.36 -2.93 -3.64
N VAL A 128 -3.54 -4.22 -3.88
CA VAL A 128 -4.85 -4.84 -4.10
C VAL A 128 -5.01 -6.02 -3.16
N ARG A 129 -6.21 -6.19 -2.61
CA ARG A 129 -6.58 -7.40 -1.87
C ARG A 129 -7.30 -8.34 -2.81
N ALA A 130 -6.80 -9.56 -2.95
CA ALA A 130 -7.34 -10.52 -3.89
C ALA A 130 -7.30 -11.94 -3.34
N ARG A 131 -8.25 -12.76 -3.78
CA ARG A 131 -8.22 -14.21 -3.65
C ARG A 131 -8.63 -14.87 -4.94
N ARG A 132 -8.35 -16.16 -5.04
CA ARG A 132 -8.86 -17.03 -6.09
C ARG A 132 -10.16 -17.67 -5.65
N VAL A 133 -11.21 -17.52 -6.46
CA VAL A 133 -12.47 -18.26 -6.31
C VAL A 133 -12.53 -19.36 -7.38
N GLY A 134 -12.52 -20.64 -6.97
CA GLY A 134 -12.60 -21.80 -7.89
C GLY A 134 -11.38 -22.00 -8.81
N GLY A 135 -11.55 -22.76 -9.91
CA GLY A 135 -10.62 -22.83 -11.06
C GLY A 135 -9.47 -23.84 -11.02
N VAL A 136 -8.89 -24.09 -12.21
CA VAL A 136 -7.72 -24.95 -12.47
C VAL A 136 -6.41 -24.26 -12.07
N ILE A 137 -5.34 -25.02 -11.82
CA ILE A 137 -4.13 -24.49 -11.20
C ILE A 137 -3.41 -23.38 -12.01
N ASN A 138 -3.68 -23.25 -13.31
CA ASN A 138 -3.00 -22.29 -14.20
C ASN A 138 -3.83 -21.02 -14.49
N SER A 139 -5.05 -20.89 -13.97
CA SER A 139 -5.89 -19.68 -14.11
C SER A 139 -5.76 -18.69 -12.94
N LYS A 140 -4.74 -18.85 -12.09
CA LYS A 140 -4.57 -18.13 -10.81
C LYS A 140 -3.88 -16.78 -10.95
N MET A 141 -4.10 -16.05 -12.03
CA MET A 141 -3.30 -14.86 -12.30
C MET A 141 -4.10 -13.57 -12.09
N LEU A 142 -3.60 -12.71 -11.22
CA LEU A 142 -4.03 -11.33 -11.08
C LEU A 142 -3.06 -10.43 -11.83
N ARG A 143 -3.62 -9.50 -12.60
CA ARG A 143 -2.86 -8.51 -13.34
C ARG A 143 -3.26 -7.15 -12.81
N THR A 144 -2.30 -6.43 -12.26
CA THR A 144 -2.50 -5.06 -11.82
C THR A 144 -1.62 -4.13 -12.64
N GLY A 145 -1.97 -2.85 -12.67
CA GLY A 145 -1.22 -1.85 -13.41
C GLY A 145 -1.54 -0.44 -12.96
N ILE A 146 -0.75 0.48 -13.48
CA ILE A 146 -1.03 1.91 -13.39
C ILE A 146 -1.10 2.48 -14.79
N ARG A 147 -1.84 3.56 -14.97
CA ARG A 147 -1.96 4.29 -16.23
C ARG A 147 -1.71 5.76 -15.98
N THR A 148 -0.73 6.30 -16.69
CA THR A 148 -0.30 7.70 -16.62
C THR A 148 -0.01 8.17 -18.04
N TYR A 149 -0.28 9.44 -18.36
CA TYR A 149 -0.16 10.00 -19.72
C TYR A 149 -0.85 9.13 -20.79
N GLY A 150 -2.00 8.54 -20.45
CA GLY A 150 -2.75 7.69 -21.37
C GLY A 150 -2.06 6.37 -21.75
N THR A 151 -0.98 5.98 -21.07
CA THR A 151 -0.24 4.72 -21.30
C THR A 151 -0.33 3.81 -20.09
N THR A 152 -0.60 2.53 -20.32
CA THR A 152 -0.76 1.54 -19.24
C THR A 152 0.52 0.75 -19.01
N TYR A 153 0.96 0.72 -17.75
CA TYR A 153 2.14 0.00 -17.29
C TYR A 153 1.74 -1.13 -16.34
N TRP A 154 1.71 -2.34 -16.90
CA TRP A 154 1.34 -3.54 -16.15
C TRP A 154 2.46 -3.99 -15.22
N LYS A 155 2.07 -4.49 -14.05
CA LYS A 155 2.95 -5.22 -13.15
C LYS A 155 3.42 -6.51 -13.83
N THR A 156 4.73 -6.72 -13.84
CA THR A 156 5.38 -7.92 -14.38
C THR A 156 6.41 -8.44 -13.37
N PRO A 157 6.49 -9.76 -13.10
CA PRO A 157 5.60 -10.83 -13.57
C PRO A 157 4.21 -10.75 -12.94
N ARG A 158 3.19 -11.37 -13.53
CA ARG A 158 1.82 -11.44 -12.96
C ARG A 158 1.81 -12.04 -11.56
N TRP A 159 0.79 -11.74 -10.76
CA TRP A 159 0.63 -12.32 -9.42
C TRP A 159 0.01 -13.71 -9.51
N HIS A 160 0.52 -14.65 -8.72
CA HIS A 160 -0.16 -15.92 -8.47
C HIS A 160 -1.04 -15.78 -7.22
N VAL A 161 -2.36 -15.86 -7.41
CA VAL A 161 -3.33 -15.64 -6.34
C VAL A 161 -3.65 -16.92 -5.57
N THR A 162 -3.70 -16.83 -4.25
CA THR A 162 -4.04 -17.92 -3.31
C THR A 162 -5.55 -18.07 -3.13
N GLN A 163 -6.04 -19.12 -2.46
CA GLN A 163 -7.46 -19.25 -2.11
C GLN A 163 -7.87 -18.31 -0.98
N ASP A 164 -6.92 -17.94 -0.13
CA ASP A 164 -7.13 -16.97 0.95
C ASP A 164 -6.94 -15.55 0.44
N TRP A 165 -7.69 -14.61 1.02
CA TRP A 165 -7.52 -13.18 0.80
C TRP A 165 -6.12 -12.75 1.22
N LYS A 166 -5.42 -12.10 0.30
CA LYS A 166 -4.07 -11.59 0.53
C LYS A 166 -3.88 -10.25 -0.17
N ASN A 167 -3.06 -9.40 0.44
CA ASN A 167 -2.60 -8.16 -0.18
C ASN A 167 -1.46 -8.44 -1.16
N TYR A 168 -1.58 -7.91 -2.37
CA TYR A 168 -0.57 -7.93 -3.42
C TYR A 168 -0.17 -6.50 -3.73
N SER A 169 1.11 -6.19 -3.57
CA SER A 169 1.61 -4.82 -3.72
C SER A 169 2.81 -4.76 -4.65
N PHE A 170 2.90 -3.69 -5.44
CA PHE A 170 4.15 -3.32 -6.12
C PHE A 170 4.35 -1.82 -6.06
N SER A 171 5.61 -1.40 -6.20
CA SER A 171 5.98 0.01 -6.16
C SER A 171 6.57 0.51 -7.47
N ARG A 172 6.46 1.83 -7.66
CA ARG A 172 7.09 2.59 -8.74
C ARG A 172 7.76 3.83 -8.13
N PRO A 173 9.10 3.82 -7.96
CA PRO A 173 9.81 4.96 -7.37
C PRO A 173 9.82 6.19 -8.29
N SER A 174 9.61 6.00 -9.59
CA SER A 174 9.50 7.06 -10.59
C SER A 174 8.32 6.83 -11.53
N ASN A 175 7.87 7.88 -12.20
CA ASN A 175 6.84 7.77 -13.21
C ASN A 175 7.40 6.98 -14.41
N PRO A 176 6.77 5.86 -14.81
CA PRO A 176 7.31 4.99 -15.86
C PRO A 176 7.22 5.60 -17.28
N TYR A 177 6.46 6.68 -17.46
CA TYR A 177 6.37 7.41 -18.73
C TYR A 177 7.45 8.49 -18.84
N THR A 178 7.63 9.32 -17.79
CA THR A 178 8.60 10.43 -17.82
C THR A 178 9.99 10.03 -17.34
N HIS A 179 10.11 8.91 -16.62
CA HIS A 179 11.31 8.46 -15.90
C HIS A 179 11.83 9.44 -14.83
N LEU A 180 11.00 10.39 -14.42
CA LEU A 180 11.29 11.38 -13.38
C LEU A 180 10.55 11.03 -12.06
N PRO A 181 10.91 11.67 -10.93
CA PRO A 181 10.09 11.61 -9.72
C PRO A 181 8.64 12.01 -10.00
N TRP A 182 7.71 11.38 -9.30
CA TRP A 182 6.28 11.66 -9.45
C TRP A 182 5.95 13.10 -9.07
N THR A 183 5.09 13.74 -9.86
CA THR A 183 4.51 15.03 -9.50
C THR A 183 3.11 14.87 -8.94
N TYR A 184 2.61 15.87 -8.19
CA TYR A 184 1.23 15.88 -7.69
C TYR A 184 0.20 15.74 -8.80
N GLN A 185 0.40 16.46 -9.90
CA GLN A 185 -0.51 16.40 -11.04
C GLN A 185 -0.56 14.99 -11.63
N GLU A 186 0.59 14.34 -11.78
CA GLU A 186 0.66 12.96 -12.29
C GLU A 186 -0.04 11.96 -11.37
N ILE A 187 -0.05 12.18 -10.05
CA ILE A 187 -0.82 11.33 -9.12
C ILE A 187 -2.31 11.62 -9.21
N ASN A 188 -2.71 12.88 -9.33
CA ASN A 188 -4.12 13.25 -9.49
C ASN A 188 -4.73 12.73 -10.79
N ASP A 189 -3.92 12.61 -11.85
CA ASP A 189 -4.33 12.06 -13.15
C ASP A 189 -4.08 10.54 -13.25
N LEU A 190 -3.59 9.90 -12.18
CA LEU A 190 -3.24 8.48 -12.19
C LEU A 190 -4.51 7.62 -12.20
N GLU A 191 -4.57 6.68 -13.12
CA GLU A 191 -5.54 5.58 -13.09
C GLU A 191 -4.86 4.29 -12.61
N ILE A 192 -5.57 3.49 -11.83
CA ILE A 192 -5.11 2.14 -11.42
C ILE A 192 -5.94 1.06 -12.09
N ALA A 193 -5.33 -0.08 -12.35
CA ALA A 193 -5.99 -1.22 -12.98
C ALA A 193 -5.92 -2.48 -12.13
N VAL A 194 -7.03 -3.21 -12.07
CA VAL A 194 -7.17 -4.54 -11.47
C VAL A 194 -7.92 -5.48 -12.41
#